data_AF-A0A415IMH9-F1
#
_entry.id   AF-A0A415IMH9-F1
#
_cell.length_a   1.000
_cell.length_b   1.000
_cell.length_c   1.000
_cell.angle_alpha   90.00
_cell.angle_beta   90.00
_cell.angle_gamma   90.00
#
_symmetry.space_group_name_H-M   'P 1'
#
loop_
_entity.id
_entity.type
_entity.pdbx_description
1 polymer ?
#
loop_
_entity_poly.entity_id
_entity_poly.type
_entity_poly.pdbx_seq_one_letter_code
_entity_poly.pdbx_strand_id
1 'polypeptide(L)'
;MQKSDCIIGVEHVSKYFGDKAVLNDVNLSVRKGEFVTILGPSGCGKTTLLRLIAGFQTASEGIITIAGKDITQTPPHQRPVNTVFQKYALFPHLNVYNNIAFGLKLKKMPEATIGKKVKQALRMVGMTDYEDRDVDSLSGGQQQRVAIARAIVNEPEVLLLDEPLAALDLKMRKDMQMELKEMHQKLGITFVYVTHDQEEALTLSDTIVVMSEGRIQQIGTPTDIYNEPINSFVADFIGESNILNGLMLQDKAVSFAGHEFECVDKGFGENTPVDVVIRPEDIYIFEPSAAAQLTGTVTSCIFKGVHYEMMVQTNEGYEFMVQDYHSFEAGREVGLLVKPFDIHVMKKERTCNTFEGKLIDATHVEFLGYTFECAEVQDIEPGSSVLVEIDFRNVILEDNEEDGHLTGEVKFILYKGNHYHLTVFTDWDEDIFVDTTDVWDDGDRVGITIAPENIRIVAPAQATGSIPIVESANKKGSAQ
;
A
#
# COMPACT_ATOMS: atom_id res chain seq x y z
N MET A 1 -3.14 -19.82 14.86
CA MET A 1 -1.75 -19.32 15.03
C MET A 1 -1.25 -19.67 16.42
N GLN A 2 -0.16 -20.43 16.57
CA GLN A 2 0.44 -20.66 17.89
C GLN A 2 1.20 -19.39 18.32
N LYS A 3 0.92 -18.90 19.54
CA LYS A 3 1.51 -17.69 20.17
C LYS A 3 3.04 -17.76 20.35
N SER A 4 3.70 -18.87 20.01
CA SER A 4 5.09 -19.19 20.37
C SER A 4 6.16 -18.45 19.57
N ASP A 5 5.87 -18.01 18.34
CA ASP A 5 6.89 -17.48 17.41
C ASP A 5 6.77 -15.96 17.15
N CYS A 6 5.78 -15.29 17.77
CA CYS A 6 5.57 -13.85 17.63
C CYS A 6 6.56 -13.06 18.50
N ILE A 7 7.37 -12.21 17.89
CA ILE A 7 8.30 -11.32 18.58
C ILE A 7 7.73 -9.91 18.79
N ILE A 8 6.94 -9.39 17.86
CA ILE A 8 6.25 -8.10 18.00
C ILE A 8 4.76 -8.34 17.75
N GLY A 9 3.92 -7.96 18.70
CA GLY A 9 2.48 -7.92 18.55
C GLY A 9 1.96 -6.49 18.67
N VAL A 10 1.17 -6.07 17.71
CA VAL A 10 0.44 -4.80 17.70
C VAL A 10 -1.03 -5.17 17.63
N GLU A 11 -1.79 -4.87 18.68
CA GLU A 11 -3.19 -5.28 18.83
C GLU A 11 -4.06 -4.04 18.99
N HIS A 12 -4.95 -3.80 18.03
CA HIS A 12 -5.90 -2.68 17.98
C HIS A 12 -5.27 -1.31 18.23
N VAL A 13 -4.10 -1.04 17.65
CA VAL A 13 -3.35 0.19 17.92
C VAL A 13 -3.86 1.35 17.09
N SER A 14 -4.31 2.39 17.77
CA SER A 14 -4.67 3.68 17.16
C SER A 14 -3.78 4.80 17.69
N LYS A 15 -3.55 5.81 16.85
CA LYS A 15 -2.77 7.00 17.20
C LYS A 15 -3.43 8.26 16.67
N TYR A 16 -3.81 9.14 17.59
CA TYR A 16 -4.39 10.44 17.29
C TYR A 16 -3.40 11.57 17.57
N PHE A 17 -3.45 12.61 16.76
CA PHE A 17 -2.80 13.90 16.99
C PHE A 17 -3.86 15.01 16.95
N GLY A 18 -4.29 15.47 18.12
CA GLY A 18 -5.55 16.20 18.22
C GLY A 18 -6.69 15.27 17.84
N ASP A 19 -7.57 15.72 16.94
CA ASP A 19 -8.72 14.95 16.46
C ASP A 19 -8.37 14.06 15.26
N LYS A 20 -7.20 14.24 14.63
CA LYS A 20 -6.79 13.48 13.45
C LYS A 20 -6.23 12.11 13.83
N ALA A 21 -6.85 11.04 13.33
CA ALA A 21 -6.30 9.69 13.36
C ALA A 21 -5.17 9.55 12.33
N VAL A 22 -3.97 9.17 12.79
CA VAL A 22 -2.82 8.84 11.93
C VAL A 22 -2.62 7.34 11.80
N LEU A 23 -3.05 6.58 12.81
CA LEU A 23 -3.19 5.12 12.75
C LEU A 23 -4.57 4.77 13.30
N ASN A 24 -5.24 3.83 12.64
CA ASN A 24 -6.61 3.47 12.95
C ASN A 24 -6.77 1.95 13.00
N ASP A 25 -6.89 1.41 14.21
CA ASP A 25 -7.09 -0.01 14.51
C ASP A 25 -6.07 -0.96 13.84
N VAL A 26 -4.79 -0.64 14.00
CA VAL A 26 -3.70 -1.40 13.37
C VAL A 26 -3.45 -2.70 14.14
N ASN A 27 -3.46 -3.81 13.40
CA ASN A 27 -3.17 -5.15 13.90
C ASN A 27 -2.01 -5.76 13.11
N LEU A 28 -0.90 -6.08 13.79
CA LEU A 28 0.32 -6.61 13.17
C LEU A 28 0.97 -7.65 14.08
N SER A 29 1.39 -8.77 13.50
CA SER A 29 2.19 -9.79 14.17
C SER A 29 3.46 -10.06 13.36
N VAL A 30 4.62 -9.88 13.99
CA VAL A 30 5.93 -10.16 13.40
C VAL A 30 6.53 -11.39 14.05
N ARG A 31 7.07 -12.31 13.24
CA ARG A 31 7.74 -13.51 13.74
C ARG A 31 9.20 -13.23 14.07
N LYS A 32 9.74 -14.00 15.03
CA LYS A 32 11.15 -13.88 15.41
C LYS A 32 12.07 -14.20 14.22
N GLY A 33 13.01 -13.30 13.93
CA GLY A 33 13.99 -13.47 12.85
C GLY A 33 13.42 -13.21 11.44
N GLU A 34 12.24 -12.61 11.35
CA GLU A 34 11.60 -12.21 10.09
C GLU A 34 12.09 -10.83 9.64
N PHE A 35 12.28 -10.65 8.33
CA PHE A 35 12.45 -9.34 7.71
C PHE A 35 11.07 -8.82 7.26
N VAL A 36 10.50 -7.92 8.06
CA VAL A 36 9.21 -7.27 7.75
C VAL A 36 9.45 -5.88 7.20
N THR A 37 8.86 -5.57 6.05
CA THR A 37 8.83 -4.21 5.51
C THR A 37 7.44 -3.62 5.62
N ILE A 38 7.34 -2.43 6.20
CA ILE A 38 6.17 -1.58 6.18
C ILE A 38 6.30 -0.63 4.98
N LEU A 39 5.43 -0.82 4.01
CA LEU A 39 5.41 -0.11 2.73
C LEU A 39 4.11 0.67 2.59
N GLY A 40 4.14 1.80 1.89
CA GLY A 40 2.94 2.62 1.66
C GLY A 40 3.29 4.04 1.23
N PRO A 41 2.30 4.84 0.81
CA PRO A 41 2.51 6.23 0.40
C PRO A 41 3.06 7.12 1.52
N SER A 42 3.55 8.30 1.15
CA SER A 42 3.93 9.33 2.13
C SER A 42 2.74 9.69 3.01
N GLY A 43 2.98 9.85 4.32
CA GLY A 43 1.92 10.25 5.26
C GLY A 43 0.97 9.13 5.75
N CYS A 44 1.04 7.90 5.22
CA CYS A 44 0.12 6.82 5.62
C CYS A 44 0.36 6.21 7.02
N GLY A 45 1.31 6.74 7.81
CA GLY A 45 1.54 6.33 9.20
C GLY A 45 2.68 5.35 9.45
N LYS A 46 3.46 4.92 8.43
CA LYS A 46 4.57 3.95 8.58
C LYS A 46 5.58 4.32 9.68
N THR A 47 6.16 5.52 9.61
CA THR A 47 7.12 6.02 10.59
C THR A 47 6.47 6.21 11.97
N THR A 48 5.19 6.56 12.02
CA THR A 48 4.43 6.63 13.29
C THR A 48 4.36 5.24 13.93
N LEU A 49 3.99 4.21 13.17
CA LEU A 49 3.96 2.82 13.66
C LEU A 49 5.34 2.36 14.14
N LEU A 50 6.40 2.65 13.37
CA LEU A 50 7.77 2.33 13.77
C LEU A 50 8.19 3.05 15.06
N ARG A 51 7.84 4.33 15.22
CA ARG A 51 8.12 5.12 16.43
C ARG A 51 7.32 4.66 17.64
N LEU A 52 6.09 4.15 17.42
CA LEU A 52 5.31 3.50 18.47
C LEU A 52 5.94 2.21 18.94
N ILE A 53 6.54 1.40 18.06
CA ILE A 53 7.30 0.18 18.42
C ILE A 53 8.61 0.55 19.13
N ALA A 54 9.30 1.61 18.67
CA ALA A 54 10.55 2.09 19.27
C ALA A 54 10.36 2.83 20.61
N GLY A 55 9.15 3.31 20.90
CA GLY A 55 8.79 4.03 22.12
C GLY A 55 9.05 5.52 22.08
N PHE A 56 9.41 6.07 20.92
CA PHE A 56 9.53 7.52 20.74
C PHE A 56 8.17 8.21 20.75
N GLN A 57 7.10 7.43 20.58
CA GLN A 57 5.72 7.86 20.75
C GLN A 57 4.95 6.79 21.54
N THR A 58 3.85 7.23 22.17
CA THR A 58 2.93 6.37 22.90
C THR A 58 1.64 6.20 22.09
N ALA A 59 1.12 4.97 22.02
CA ALA A 59 -0.15 4.68 21.38
C ALA A 59 -1.29 5.40 22.13
N SER A 60 -2.30 5.85 21.40
CA SER A 60 -3.50 6.41 22.03
C SER A 60 -4.40 5.29 22.55
N GLU A 61 -4.49 4.20 21.79
CA GLU A 61 -5.27 3.01 22.09
C GLU A 61 -4.51 1.75 21.67
N GLY A 62 -4.98 0.59 22.13
CA GLY A 62 -4.38 -0.71 21.81
C GLY A 62 -3.15 -1.04 22.63
N ILE A 63 -2.53 -2.17 22.29
CA ILE A 63 -1.41 -2.75 23.03
C ILE A 63 -0.28 -3.10 22.05
N ILE A 64 0.94 -2.76 22.45
CA ILE A 64 2.17 -3.19 21.77
C ILE A 64 2.92 -4.13 22.70
N THR A 65 3.26 -5.32 22.19
CA THR A 65 4.06 -6.32 22.90
C THR A 65 5.36 -6.60 22.16
N ILE A 66 6.45 -6.81 22.90
CA ILE A 66 7.70 -7.35 22.37
C ILE A 66 8.16 -8.52 23.23
N ALA A 67 8.48 -9.65 22.60
CA ALA A 67 8.82 -10.91 23.26
C ALA A 67 7.79 -11.31 24.35
N GLY A 68 6.50 -11.09 24.05
CA GLY A 68 5.38 -11.37 24.95
C GLY A 68 5.20 -10.40 26.12
N LYS A 69 6.00 -9.33 26.22
CA LYS A 69 5.85 -8.29 27.25
C LYS A 69 5.17 -7.06 26.67
N ASP A 70 4.16 -6.55 27.35
CA ASP A 70 3.58 -5.24 27.03
C ASP A 70 4.63 -4.14 27.24
N ILE A 71 4.88 -3.39 26.17
CA ILE A 71 5.83 -2.28 26.12
C ILE A 71 5.17 -0.95 25.78
N THR A 72 3.84 -0.89 25.71
CA THR A 72 3.06 0.27 25.23
C THR A 72 3.49 1.58 25.92
N GLN A 73 3.69 1.54 27.24
CA GLN A 73 4.14 2.67 28.06
C GLN A 73 5.64 2.65 28.42
N THR A 74 6.38 1.66 27.93
CA THR A 74 7.83 1.53 28.22
C THR A 74 8.60 2.58 27.42
N PRO A 75 9.50 3.38 28.03
CA PRO A 75 10.28 4.39 27.30
C PRO A 75 11.36 3.74 26.40
N PRO A 76 11.88 4.44 25.36
CA PRO A 76 12.78 3.86 24.35
C PRO A 76 14.00 3.15 24.93
N HIS A 77 14.65 3.76 25.92
CA HIS A 77 15.89 3.26 26.52
C HIS A 77 15.71 1.97 27.35
N GLN A 78 14.47 1.54 27.59
CA GLN A 78 14.14 0.29 28.30
C GLN A 78 13.57 -0.78 27.37
N ARG A 79 13.35 -0.46 26.09
CA ARG A 79 12.83 -1.43 25.11
C ARG A 79 13.97 -2.30 24.58
N PRO A 80 13.72 -3.59 24.29
CA PRO A 80 14.73 -4.51 23.76
C PRO A 80 14.93 -4.33 22.24
N VAL A 81 14.93 -3.09 21.75
CA VAL A 81 15.01 -2.74 20.33
C VAL A 81 16.07 -1.69 20.09
N ASN A 82 16.64 -1.68 18.89
CA ASN A 82 17.52 -0.60 18.44
C ASN A 82 16.99 -0.02 17.13
N THR A 83 17.10 1.30 16.97
CA THR A 83 16.61 2.01 15.78
C THR A 83 17.76 2.63 14.99
N VAL A 84 17.74 2.46 13.67
CA VAL A 84 18.54 3.24 12.71
C VAL A 84 17.59 4.25 12.05
N PHE A 85 17.90 5.53 12.23
CA PHE A 85 17.11 6.63 11.69
C PHE A 85 17.56 7.01 10.28
N GLN A 86 16.64 7.61 9.51
CA GLN A 86 16.87 8.13 8.15
C GLN A 86 18.11 9.02 8.05
N LYS A 87 18.24 10.01 8.95
CA LYS A 87 19.52 10.67 9.21
C LYS A 87 20.25 9.81 10.23
N TYR A 88 21.26 9.05 9.81
CA TYR A 88 21.99 8.02 10.56
C TYR A 88 22.35 8.36 12.03
N ALA A 89 22.28 9.64 12.41
CA ALA A 89 22.39 10.17 13.77
C ALA A 89 23.71 9.75 14.42
N LEU A 90 24.76 9.65 13.60
CA LEU A 90 26.12 9.42 14.07
C LEU A 90 26.60 10.65 14.85
N PHE A 91 27.43 10.42 15.85
CA PHE A 91 28.01 11.48 16.66
C PHE A 91 29.24 12.02 15.92
N PRO A 92 29.20 13.25 15.36
CA PRO A 92 30.27 13.75 14.50
C PRO A 92 31.58 13.99 15.27
N HIS A 93 31.49 14.25 16.57
CA HIS A 93 32.65 14.43 17.44
C HIS A 93 33.32 13.12 17.88
N LEU A 94 32.84 11.96 17.41
CA LEU A 94 33.38 10.64 17.73
C LEU A 94 33.82 9.95 16.43
N ASN A 95 34.94 9.23 16.48
CA ASN A 95 35.34 8.32 15.40
C ASN A 95 34.41 7.10 15.29
N VAL A 96 34.61 6.28 14.26
CA VAL A 96 33.81 5.06 14.01
C VAL A 96 33.78 4.12 15.22
N TYR A 97 34.94 3.82 15.81
CA TYR A 97 35.03 2.95 16.98
C TYR A 97 34.20 3.48 18.14
N ASN A 98 34.31 4.77 18.46
CA ASN A 98 33.61 5.38 19.57
C ASN A 98 32.11 5.51 19.32
N ASN A 99 31.68 5.71 18.06
CA ASN A 99 30.27 5.67 17.67
C ASN A 99 29.66 4.30 17.97
N ILE A 100 30.33 3.22 17.56
CA ILE A 100 29.85 1.84 17.77
C ILE A 100 29.94 1.46 19.26
N ALA A 101 31.05 1.79 19.93
CA ALA A 101 31.27 1.45 21.34
C ALA A 101 30.34 2.17 22.33
N PHE A 102 29.69 3.26 21.92
CA PHE A 102 28.96 4.18 22.80
C PHE A 102 27.96 3.47 23.73
N GLY A 103 27.07 2.63 23.18
CA GLY A 103 26.07 1.91 23.97
C GLY A 103 26.67 0.90 24.95
N LEU A 104 27.78 0.26 24.58
CA LEU A 104 28.50 -0.68 25.46
C LEU A 104 29.20 0.04 26.61
N LYS A 105 29.75 1.24 26.36
CA LYS A 105 30.36 2.10 27.38
C LYS A 105 29.31 2.57 28.39
N LEU A 106 28.11 2.95 27.95
CA LEU A 106 27.01 3.32 28.84
C LEU A 106 26.56 2.16 29.73
N LYS A 107 26.57 0.93 29.20
CA LYS A 107 26.33 -0.31 29.98
C LYS A 107 27.50 -0.69 30.91
N LYS A 108 28.57 0.12 30.97
CA LYS A 108 29.78 -0.10 31.78
C LYS A 108 30.42 -1.48 31.55
N MET A 109 30.40 -1.96 30.29
CA MET A 109 31.04 -3.23 29.95
C MET A 109 32.58 -3.14 30.04
N PRO A 110 33.30 -4.25 30.32
CA PRO A 110 34.75 -4.25 30.36
C PRO A 110 35.36 -3.87 29.00
N GLU A 111 36.40 -3.05 28.99
CA GLU A 111 37.03 -2.51 27.77
C GLU A 111 37.48 -3.59 26.78
N ALA A 112 38.06 -4.69 27.28
CA ALA A 112 38.45 -5.83 26.46
C ALA A 112 37.26 -6.49 25.75
N THR A 113 36.06 -6.46 26.37
CA THR A 113 34.83 -6.99 25.76
C THR A 113 34.28 -6.01 24.73
N ILE A 114 34.33 -4.71 25.02
CA ILE A 114 33.95 -3.65 24.08
C ILE A 114 34.76 -3.77 22.79
N GLY A 115 36.08 -3.85 22.88
CA GLY A 115 36.95 -3.97 21.71
C GLY A 115 36.64 -5.20 20.85
N LYS A 116 36.33 -6.35 21.48
CA LYS A 116 35.94 -7.57 20.75
C LYS A 116 34.60 -7.40 20.02
N LYS A 117 33.59 -6.87 20.69
CA LYS A 117 32.24 -6.65 20.11
C LYS A 117 32.27 -5.62 18.99
N VAL A 118 33.01 -4.51 19.14
CA VAL A 118 33.15 -3.49 18.07
C VAL A 118 33.83 -4.08 16.84
N LYS A 119 34.94 -4.82 17.01
CA LYS A 119 35.60 -5.50 15.88
C LYS A 119 34.71 -6.53 15.19
N GLN A 120 33.87 -7.24 15.96
CA GLN A 120 32.89 -8.16 15.39
C GLN A 120 31.82 -7.42 14.57
N ALA A 121 31.25 -6.34 15.11
CA ALA A 121 30.25 -5.53 14.41
C ALA A 121 30.83 -4.91 13.12
N LEU A 122 32.06 -4.38 13.15
CA LEU A 122 32.73 -3.85 11.96
C LEU A 122 32.94 -4.91 10.87
N ARG A 123 33.34 -6.13 11.26
CA ARG A 123 33.44 -7.25 10.32
C ARG A 123 32.11 -7.62 9.70
N MET A 124 31.02 -7.61 10.47
CA MET A 124 29.67 -7.92 9.97
C MET A 124 29.19 -6.93 8.91
N VAL A 125 29.56 -5.66 9.02
CA VAL A 125 29.16 -4.61 8.06
C VAL A 125 30.21 -4.33 6.97
N GLY A 126 31.29 -5.12 6.91
CA GLY A 126 32.36 -4.94 5.91
C GLY A 126 33.25 -3.70 6.13
N MET A 127 33.29 -3.15 7.35
CA MET A 127 34.04 -1.94 7.70
C MET A 127 35.30 -2.24 8.54
N THR A 128 35.96 -3.37 8.27
CA THR A 128 37.24 -3.70 8.93
C THR A 128 38.28 -2.63 8.60
N ASP A 129 39.10 -2.22 9.57
CA ASP A 129 40.15 -1.19 9.45
C ASP A 129 39.66 0.28 9.36
N TYR A 130 38.37 0.53 9.62
CA TYR A 130 37.79 1.88 9.64
C TYR A 130 37.65 2.46 11.05
N GLU A 131 38.09 1.75 12.10
CA GLU A 131 37.90 2.08 13.51
C GLU A 131 38.23 3.54 13.86
N ASP A 132 39.34 4.04 13.33
CA ASP A 132 39.91 5.34 13.72
C ASP A 132 39.46 6.49 12.81
N ARG A 133 38.67 6.21 11.75
CA ARG A 133 38.23 7.25 10.82
C ARG A 133 37.19 8.17 11.45
N ASP A 134 37.21 9.42 11.01
CA ASP A 134 36.19 10.41 11.30
C ASP A 134 34.92 10.09 10.48
N VAL A 135 33.74 10.23 11.09
CA VAL A 135 32.45 9.99 10.43
C VAL A 135 32.22 10.92 9.26
N ASP A 136 32.69 12.17 9.35
CA ASP A 136 32.51 13.18 8.29
C ASP A 136 33.39 12.88 7.06
N SER A 137 34.37 11.98 7.20
CA SER A 137 35.20 11.51 6.09
C SER A 137 34.63 10.30 5.32
N LEU A 138 33.50 9.76 5.78
CA LEU A 138 32.87 8.56 5.22
C LEU A 138 31.86 8.91 4.12
N SER A 139 31.71 8.02 3.13
CA SER A 139 30.59 8.09 2.19
C SER A 139 29.24 7.80 2.87
N GLY A 140 28.12 8.16 2.24
CA GLY A 140 26.79 7.91 2.79
C GLY A 140 26.53 6.44 3.15
N GLY A 141 26.90 5.51 2.26
CA GLY A 141 26.79 4.07 2.54
C GLY A 141 27.73 3.59 3.66
N GLN A 142 28.92 4.18 3.79
CA GLN A 142 29.82 3.88 4.90
C GLN A 142 29.25 4.40 6.23
N GLN A 143 28.67 5.59 6.26
CA GLN A 143 27.98 6.10 7.45
C GLN A 143 26.80 5.21 7.85
N GLN A 144 26.02 4.73 6.87
CA GLN A 144 24.95 3.78 7.12
C GLN A 144 25.46 2.48 7.77
N ARG A 145 26.55 1.88 7.24
CA ARG A 145 27.19 0.70 7.83
C ARG A 145 27.61 0.93 9.27
N VAL A 146 28.17 2.09 9.58
CA VAL A 146 28.53 2.46 10.96
C VAL A 146 27.29 2.58 11.85
N ALA A 147 26.19 3.14 11.33
CA ALA A 147 24.94 3.25 12.07
C ALA A 147 24.31 1.89 12.37
N ILE A 148 24.31 0.98 11.38
CA ILE A 148 23.87 -0.40 11.55
C ILE A 148 24.78 -1.14 12.54
N ALA A 149 26.11 -1.02 12.39
CA ALA A 149 27.07 -1.62 13.32
C ALA A 149 26.83 -1.16 14.77
N ARG A 150 26.57 0.14 14.97
CA ARG A 150 26.21 0.71 16.28
C ARG A 150 24.89 0.15 16.83
N ALA A 151 23.92 -0.15 15.96
CA ALA A 151 22.66 -0.73 16.38
C ALA A 151 22.82 -2.21 16.78
N ILE A 152 23.52 -3.01 15.97
CA ILE A 152 23.67 -4.46 16.19
C ILE A 152 24.66 -4.82 17.29
N VAL A 153 25.63 -3.95 17.62
CA VAL A 153 26.67 -4.25 18.64
C VAL A 153 26.07 -4.54 20.03
N ASN A 154 24.87 -4.02 20.29
CA ASN A 154 24.11 -4.27 21.51
C ASN A 154 23.37 -5.61 21.52
N GLU A 155 23.44 -6.38 20.42
CA GLU A 155 22.74 -7.65 20.20
C GLU A 155 21.24 -7.54 20.50
N PRO A 156 20.51 -6.64 19.81
CA PRO A 156 19.07 -6.47 20.02
C PRO A 156 18.29 -7.68 19.47
N GLU A 157 17.11 -7.92 20.03
CA GLU A 157 16.18 -8.93 19.49
C GLU A 157 15.46 -8.44 18.21
N VAL A 158 15.31 -7.12 18.11
CA VAL A 158 14.65 -6.43 16.99
C VAL A 158 15.48 -5.21 16.57
N LEU A 159 15.72 -5.09 15.27
CA LEU A 159 16.30 -3.93 14.62
C LEU A 159 15.22 -3.18 13.83
N LEU A 160 15.05 -1.90 14.13
CA LEU A 160 14.09 -1.00 13.48
C LEU A 160 14.86 -0.09 12.50
N LEU A 161 14.41 -0.01 11.25
CA LEU A 161 15.08 0.72 10.17
C LEU A 161 14.09 1.70 9.53
N ASP A 162 14.31 3.00 9.71
CA ASP A 162 13.43 4.08 9.21
C ASP A 162 14.03 4.69 7.94
N GLU A 163 13.57 4.27 6.75
CA GLU A 163 14.04 4.71 5.43
C GLU A 163 15.58 4.80 5.31
N PRO A 164 16.33 3.76 5.70
CA PRO A 164 17.78 3.87 5.86
C PRO A 164 18.52 4.02 4.52
N LEU A 165 17.85 3.82 3.38
CA LEU A 165 18.42 3.89 2.03
C LEU A 165 18.01 5.12 1.22
N ALA A 166 17.09 5.94 1.74
CA ALA A 166 16.50 7.07 1.00
C ALA A 166 17.51 8.12 0.55
N ALA A 167 18.62 8.29 1.27
CA ALA A 167 19.66 9.28 0.98
C ALA A 167 20.75 8.80 0.00
N LEU A 168 20.67 7.55 -0.50
CA LEU A 168 21.69 6.97 -1.39
C LEU A 168 21.30 7.07 -2.86
N ASP A 169 22.29 7.17 -3.75
CA ASP A 169 22.09 7.04 -5.19
C ASP A 169 21.70 5.59 -5.57
N LEU A 170 21.16 5.42 -6.79
CA LEU A 170 20.61 4.15 -7.26
C LEU A 170 21.60 2.98 -7.18
N LYS A 171 22.87 3.18 -7.54
CA LYS A 171 23.86 2.10 -7.55
C LYS A 171 24.21 1.70 -6.13
N MET A 172 24.52 2.68 -5.28
CA MET A 172 24.81 2.42 -3.87
C MET A 172 23.60 1.79 -3.15
N ARG A 173 22.37 2.21 -3.50
CA ARG A 173 21.15 1.64 -2.95
C ARG A 173 21.04 0.15 -3.24
N LYS A 174 21.19 -0.26 -4.51
CA LYS A 174 21.13 -1.68 -4.91
C LYS A 174 22.20 -2.53 -4.21
N ASP A 175 23.43 -2.03 -4.15
CA ASP A 175 24.52 -2.72 -3.45
C ASP A 175 24.18 -2.88 -1.95
N MET A 176 23.69 -1.82 -1.30
CA MET A 176 23.32 -1.86 0.13
C MET A 176 22.08 -2.72 0.42
N GLN A 177 21.13 -2.83 -0.50
CA GLN A 177 19.99 -3.74 -0.37
C GLN A 177 20.47 -5.19 -0.26
N MET A 178 21.30 -5.65 -1.20
CA MET A 178 21.84 -7.01 -1.18
C MET A 178 22.58 -7.30 0.12
N GLU A 179 23.39 -6.34 0.59
CA GLU A 179 24.12 -6.49 1.83
C GLU A 179 23.24 -6.52 3.09
N LEU A 180 22.18 -5.70 3.15
CA LEU A 180 21.21 -5.75 4.24
C LEU A 180 20.54 -7.13 4.32
N LYS A 181 20.16 -7.69 3.15
CA LYS A 181 19.57 -9.04 3.07
C LYS A 181 20.55 -10.11 3.55
N GLU A 182 21.81 -10.06 3.09
CA GLU A 182 22.84 -10.99 3.57
C GLU A 182 23.12 -10.83 5.07
N MET A 183 23.13 -9.60 5.57
CA MET A 183 23.36 -9.31 6.98
C MET A 183 22.23 -9.89 7.84
N HIS A 184 20.97 -9.70 7.43
CA HIS A 184 19.81 -10.30 8.09
C HIS A 184 19.95 -11.83 8.16
N GLN A 185 20.27 -12.48 7.04
CA GLN A 185 20.48 -13.94 6.98
C GLN A 185 21.60 -14.41 7.92
N LYS A 186 22.69 -13.65 8.06
CA LYS A 186 23.82 -13.98 8.94
C LYS A 186 23.51 -13.76 10.42
N LEU A 187 22.71 -12.74 10.76
CA LEU A 187 22.40 -12.36 12.14
C LEU A 187 21.22 -13.16 12.73
N GLY A 188 20.19 -13.44 11.93
CA GLY A 188 18.96 -14.10 12.38
C GLY A 188 18.16 -13.31 13.42
N ILE A 189 18.39 -12.00 13.52
CA ILE A 189 17.59 -11.09 14.36
C ILE A 189 16.42 -10.53 13.54
N THR A 190 15.36 -10.10 14.20
CA THR A 190 14.17 -9.58 13.52
C THR A 190 14.42 -8.19 12.96
N PHE A 191 14.05 -7.93 11.71
CA PHE A 191 14.13 -6.61 11.08
C PHE A 191 12.72 -6.06 10.84
N VAL A 192 12.48 -4.81 11.26
CA VAL A 192 11.31 -4.02 10.83
C VAL A 192 11.81 -2.83 10.05
N TYR A 193 11.54 -2.82 8.76
CA TYR A 193 12.02 -1.85 7.79
C TYR A 193 10.87 -0.99 7.31
N VAL A 194 11.07 0.32 7.20
CA VAL A 194 10.09 1.26 6.64
C VAL A 194 10.67 1.85 5.36
N THR A 195 9.87 1.82 4.30
CA THR A 195 10.21 2.48 3.03
C THR A 195 8.96 2.90 2.27
N HIS A 196 9.15 3.77 1.29
CA HIS A 196 8.18 4.08 0.25
C HIS A 196 8.60 3.47 -1.11
N ASP A 197 9.77 2.86 -1.19
CA ASP A 197 10.29 2.23 -2.40
C ASP A 197 9.82 0.77 -2.50
N GLN A 198 9.12 0.45 -3.59
CA GLN A 198 8.53 -0.87 -3.82
C GLN A 198 9.60 -1.92 -4.14
N GLU A 199 10.66 -1.56 -4.88
CA GLU A 199 11.76 -2.46 -5.25
C GLU A 199 12.49 -2.94 -3.99
N GLU A 200 12.70 -2.04 -3.02
CA GLU A 200 13.23 -2.38 -1.70
C GLU A 200 12.35 -3.41 -0.98
N ALA A 201 11.05 -3.17 -0.91
CA ALA A 201 10.12 -4.05 -0.22
C ALA A 201 10.06 -5.44 -0.86
N LEU A 202 9.98 -5.51 -2.19
CA LEU A 202 9.88 -6.77 -2.92
C LEU A 202 11.19 -7.59 -2.85
N THR A 203 12.34 -6.91 -2.78
CA THR A 203 13.65 -7.58 -2.81
C THR A 203 14.11 -8.06 -1.43
N LEU A 204 13.87 -7.27 -0.38
CA LEU A 204 14.46 -7.50 0.94
C LEU A 204 13.62 -8.39 1.85
N SER A 205 12.30 -8.31 1.72
CA SER A 205 11.38 -8.73 2.78
C SER A 205 11.01 -10.20 2.70
N ASP A 206 10.83 -10.81 3.86
CA ASP A 206 10.08 -12.06 3.98
C ASP A 206 8.57 -11.78 3.95
N THR A 207 8.16 -10.67 4.58
CA THR A 207 6.76 -10.20 4.64
C THR A 207 6.69 -8.71 4.41
N ILE A 208 5.73 -8.27 3.60
CA ILE A 208 5.41 -6.87 3.34
C ILE A 208 4.06 -6.54 4.01
N VAL A 209 4.02 -5.40 4.68
CA VAL A 209 2.81 -4.78 5.26
C VAL A 209 2.53 -3.53 4.45
N VAL A 210 1.52 -3.60 3.58
CA VAL A 210 1.09 -2.45 2.77
C VAL A 210 0.13 -1.61 3.61
N MET A 211 0.42 -0.32 3.75
CA MET A 211 -0.37 0.64 4.53
C MET A 211 -0.89 1.78 3.67
N SER A 212 -2.15 2.15 3.89
CA SER A 212 -2.77 3.38 3.38
C SER A 212 -3.62 4.00 4.47
N GLU A 213 -3.62 5.33 4.55
CA GLU A 213 -4.51 6.10 5.44
C GLU A 213 -4.54 5.62 6.90
N GLY A 214 -3.38 5.24 7.43
CA GLY A 214 -3.27 4.78 8.82
C GLY A 214 -3.81 3.38 9.08
N ARG A 215 -4.22 2.65 8.04
CA ARG A 215 -4.69 1.25 8.09
C ARG A 215 -3.74 0.33 7.33
N ILE A 216 -3.72 -0.94 7.73
CA ILE A 216 -3.05 -1.99 6.95
C ILE A 216 -4.02 -2.45 5.88
N GLN A 217 -3.59 -2.39 4.63
CA GLN A 217 -4.34 -2.82 3.46
C GLN A 217 -4.13 -4.31 3.24
N GLN A 218 -2.87 -4.77 3.22
CA GLN A 218 -2.55 -6.18 3.01
C GLN A 218 -1.25 -6.56 3.73
N ILE A 219 -1.18 -7.80 4.20
CA ILE A 219 0.04 -8.42 4.72
C ILE A 219 0.26 -9.72 3.93
N GLY A 220 1.45 -9.90 3.38
CA GLY A 220 1.77 -11.08 2.58
C GLY A 220 3.24 -11.18 2.24
N THR A 221 3.63 -12.26 1.57
CA THR A 221 4.98 -12.35 0.97
C THR A 221 5.09 -11.39 -0.21
N PRO A 222 6.31 -11.02 -0.65
CA PRO A 222 6.49 -10.20 -1.86
C PRO A 222 5.71 -10.70 -3.07
N THR A 223 5.68 -12.01 -3.27
CA THR A 223 4.94 -12.64 -4.38
C THR A 223 3.44 -12.55 -4.20
N ASP A 224 2.91 -12.68 -2.97
CA ASP A 224 1.47 -12.57 -2.73
C ASP A 224 1.00 -11.13 -2.93
N ILE A 225 1.78 -10.14 -2.46
CA ILE A 225 1.45 -8.72 -2.64
C ILE A 225 1.45 -8.34 -4.12
N TYR A 226 2.38 -8.89 -4.92
CA TYR A 226 2.47 -8.59 -6.35
C TYR A 226 1.40 -9.32 -7.18
N ASN A 227 1.27 -10.64 -6.99
CA ASN A 227 0.44 -11.49 -7.84
C ASN A 227 -1.02 -11.59 -7.37
N GLU A 228 -1.28 -11.42 -6.07
CA GLU A 228 -2.60 -11.58 -5.47
C GLU A 228 -2.97 -10.36 -4.60
N PRO A 229 -3.01 -9.14 -5.17
CA PRO A 229 -3.48 -7.96 -4.45
C PRO A 229 -4.94 -8.15 -4.02
N ILE A 230 -5.28 -7.79 -2.79
CA ILE A 230 -6.64 -8.01 -2.28
C ILE A 230 -7.63 -6.89 -2.66
N ASN A 231 -7.12 -5.72 -3.02
CA ASN A 231 -7.92 -4.57 -3.45
C ASN A 231 -7.17 -3.73 -4.49
N SER A 232 -7.93 -2.84 -5.14
CA SER A 232 -7.43 -1.98 -6.23
C SER A 232 -6.29 -1.07 -5.79
N PHE A 233 -6.31 -0.58 -4.55
CA PHE A 233 -5.22 0.23 -4.01
C PHE A 233 -3.91 -0.55 -4.00
N VAL A 234 -3.88 -1.79 -3.49
CA VAL A 234 -2.63 -2.58 -3.48
C VAL A 234 -2.18 -2.92 -4.90
N ALA A 235 -3.13 -3.23 -5.80
CA ALA A 235 -2.84 -3.55 -7.20
C ALA A 235 -2.22 -2.37 -7.96
N ASP A 236 -2.71 -1.16 -7.72
CA ASP A 236 -2.23 0.09 -8.32
C ASP A 236 -0.92 0.57 -7.68
N PHE A 237 -0.82 0.40 -6.36
CA PHE A 237 0.32 0.89 -5.60
C PHE A 237 1.56 0.00 -5.71
N ILE A 238 1.42 -1.28 -6.09
CA ILE A 238 2.55 -2.21 -6.21
C ILE A 238 2.72 -2.63 -7.67
N GLY A 239 3.80 -2.19 -8.29
CA GLY A 239 4.07 -2.41 -9.72
C GLY A 239 3.14 -1.62 -10.62
N GLU A 240 3.28 -1.80 -11.92
CA GLU A 240 2.32 -1.29 -12.90
C GLU A 240 1.20 -2.33 -13.10
N SER A 241 -0.03 -1.86 -13.35
CA SER A 241 -1.21 -2.72 -13.49
C SER A 241 -2.19 -2.13 -14.49
N ASN A 242 -2.80 -3.01 -15.29
CA ASN A 242 -4.06 -2.70 -15.96
C ASN A 242 -5.19 -3.11 -15.02
N ILE A 243 -5.92 -2.14 -14.49
CA ILE A 243 -7.08 -2.37 -13.61
C ILE A 243 -8.33 -2.03 -14.39
N LEU A 244 -9.31 -2.92 -14.43
CA LEU A 244 -10.49 -2.80 -15.29
C LEU A 244 -11.74 -3.19 -14.52
N ASN A 245 -12.85 -2.52 -14.84
CA ASN A 245 -14.16 -3.00 -14.42
C ASN A 245 -14.49 -4.31 -15.17
N GLY A 246 -14.88 -5.33 -14.41
CA GLY A 246 -15.32 -6.61 -14.95
C GLY A 246 -16.60 -7.14 -14.31
N LEU A 247 -17.09 -8.24 -14.87
CA LEU A 247 -18.22 -9.00 -14.37
C LEU A 247 -17.82 -10.47 -14.28
N MET A 248 -17.80 -11.03 -13.08
CA MET A 248 -17.60 -12.46 -12.90
C MET A 248 -18.88 -13.16 -13.33
N LEU A 249 -18.86 -13.85 -14.47
CA LEU A 249 -20.03 -14.52 -15.03
C LEU A 249 -20.36 -15.76 -14.20
N GLN A 250 -19.32 -16.55 -13.90
CA GLN A 250 -19.33 -17.73 -13.05
C GLN A 250 -17.88 -18.06 -12.66
N ASP A 251 -17.67 -19.02 -11.75
CA ASP A 251 -16.34 -19.53 -11.41
C ASP A 251 -15.51 -19.82 -12.68
N LYS A 252 -14.30 -19.26 -12.74
CA LYS A 252 -13.35 -19.35 -13.87
C LYS A 252 -13.75 -18.64 -15.18
N ALA A 253 -14.77 -17.80 -15.18
CA ALA A 253 -15.16 -17.03 -16.36
C ALA A 253 -15.48 -15.58 -15.98
N VAL A 254 -14.73 -14.64 -16.56
CA VAL A 254 -14.86 -13.21 -16.30
C VAL A 254 -15.03 -12.45 -17.60
N SER A 255 -15.91 -11.46 -17.62
CA SER A 255 -16.09 -10.54 -18.73
C SER A 255 -15.48 -9.19 -18.39
N PHE A 256 -14.62 -8.65 -19.25
CA PHE A 256 -14.08 -7.30 -19.15
C PHE A 256 -13.69 -6.80 -20.54
N ALA A 257 -13.52 -5.48 -20.70
CA ALA A 257 -13.19 -4.85 -21.98
C ALA A 257 -14.11 -5.25 -23.16
N GLY A 258 -15.36 -5.66 -22.88
CA GLY A 258 -16.32 -6.12 -23.88
C GLY A 258 -16.18 -7.59 -24.33
N HIS A 259 -15.27 -8.36 -23.73
CA HIS A 259 -14.99 -9.76 -24.10
C HIS A 259 -15.05 -10.69 -22.89
N GLU A 260 -15.27 -11.98 -23.15
CA GLU A 260 -15.24 -13.05 -22.14
C GLU A 260 -13.89 -13.77 -22.12
N PHE A 261 -13.36 -14.00 -20.92
CA PHE A 261 -12.08 -14.65 -20.68
C PHE A 261 -12.24 -15.81 -19.70
N GLU A 262 -11.50 -16.89 -19.94
CA GLU A 262 -11.28 -17.92 -18.92
C GLU A 262 -10.27 -17.38 -17.89
N CYS A 263 -10.55 -17.56 -16.61
CA CYS A 263 -9.65 -17.24 -15.50
C CYS A 263 -9.55 -18.42 -14.51
N VAL A 264 -8.75 -18.28 -13.46
CA VAL A 264 -8.58 -19.35 -12.45
C VAL A 264 -9.33 -19.11 -11.15
N ASP A 265 -9.87 -17.89 -10.97
CA ASP A 265 -10.51 -17.43 -9.75
C ASP A 265 -11.91 -18.01 -9.52
N LYS A 266 -12.31 -18.10 -8.25
CA LYS A 266 -13.55 -18.76 -7.80
C LYS A 266 -14.12 -18.11 -6.54
N GLY A 267 -15.41 -18.33 -6.28
CA GLY A 267 -16.04 -17.96 -5.01
C GLY A 267 -16.52 -16.51 -4.94
N PHE A 268 -16.70 -15.88 -6.10
CA PHE A 268 -17.24 -14.51 -6.22
C PHE A 268 -18.77 -14.50 -6.38
N GLY A 269 -19.34 -15.59 -6.91
CA GLY A 269 -20.75 -15.66 -7.30
C GLY A 269 -20.93 -15.53 -8.81
N GLU A 270 -22.18 -15.67 -9.26
CA GLU A 270 -22.56 -15.49 -10.67
C GLU A 270 -22.97 -14.05 -10.93
N ASN A 271 -22.65 -13.53 -12.12
CA ASN A 271 -22.93 -12.16 -12.56
C ASN A 271 -22.57 -11.08 -11.52
N THR A 272 -21.42 -11.24 -10.87
CA THR A 272 -20.99 -10.36 -9.77
C THR A 272 -20.00 -9.32 -10.29
N PRO A 273 -20.22 -8.01 -10.05
CA PRO A 273 -19.26 -6.97 -10.40
C PRO A 273 -17.93 -7.18 -9.68
N VAL A 274 -16.82 -7.09 -10.43
CA VAL A 274 -15.46 -7.32 -9.95
C VAL A 274 -14.50 -6.30 -10.54
N ASP A 275 -13.33 -6.14 -9.93
CA ASP A 275 -12.20 -5.48 -10.56
C ASP A 275 -11.26 -6.57 -11.11
N VAL A 276 -10.79 -6.38 -12.33
CA VAL A 276 -9.84 -7.27 -13.01
C VAL A 276 -8.48 -6.59 -13.07
N VAL A 277 -7.43 -7.32 -12.70
CA VAL A 277 -6.05 -6.85 -12.72
C VAL A 277 -5.24 -7.72 -13.66
N ILE A 278 -4.49 -7.09 -14.55
CA ILE A 278 -3.56 -7.75 -15.47
C ILE A 278 -2.26 -6.97 -15.47
N ARG A 279 -1.14 -7.64 -15.18
CA ARG A 279 0.17 -7.01 -15.20
C ARG A 279 0.60 -6.73 -16.65
N PRO A 280 1.18 -5.56 -16.95
CA PRO A 280 1.61 -5.23 -18.31
C PRO A 280 2.52 -6.27 -18.96
N GLU A 281 3.41 -6.90 -18.19
CA GLU A 281 4.32 -7.94 -18.64
C GLU A 281 3.66 -9.31 -18.91
N ASP A 282 2.42 -9.51 -18.43
CA ASP A 282 1.67 -10.74 -18.66
C ASP A 282 0.75 -10.65 -19.90
N ILE A 283 0.69 -9.49 -20.56
CA ILE A 283 -0.05 -9.30 -21.80
C ILE A 283 0.85 -9.64 -22.98
N TYR A 284 0.49 -10.67 -23.74
CA TYR A 284 1.21 -11.04 -24.96
C TYR A 284 0.75 -10.14 -26.10
N ILE A 285 1.69 -9.40 -26.71
CA ILE A 285 1.47 -8.54 -27.86
C ILE A 285 2.12 -9.12 -29.12
N PHE A 286 1.38 -9.16 -30.23
CA PHE A 286 1.85 -9.74 -31.49
C PHE A 286 1.15 -9.13 -32.70
N GLU A 287 1.64 -9.44 -33.90
CA GLU A 287 0.98 -9.06 -35.16
C GLU A 287 -0.46 -9.60 -35.22
N PRO A 288 -1.44 -8.83 -35.73
CA PRO A 288 -2.85 -9.24 -35.76
C PRO A 288 -3.06 -10.64 -36.34
N SER A 289 -3.71 -11.51 -35.57
CA SER A 289 -4.00 -12.88 -35.97
C SER A 289 -5.22 -13.44 -35.25
N ALA A 290 -5.73 -14.59 -35.72
CA ALA A 290 -6.86 -15.27 -35.10
C ALA A 290 -6.60 -15.80 -33.67
N ALA A 291 -5.34 -15.73 -33.19
CA ALA A 291 -4.99 -16.07 -31.82
C ALA A 291 -5.24 -14.91 -30.83
N ALA A 292 -5.49 -13.70 -31.33
CA ALA A 292 -5.77 -12.52 -30.50
C ALA A 292 -7.14 -12.64 -29.83
N GLN A 293 -7.18 -12.35 -28.54
CA GLN A 293 -8.43 -12.17 -27.79
C GLN A 293 -8.93 -10.73 -27.90
N LEU A 294 -8.00 -9.77 -27.94
CA LEU A 294 -8.29 -8.35 -28.17
C LEU A 294 -7.45 -7.86 -29.34
N THR A 295 -7.95 -6.86 -30.05
CA THR A 295 -7.20 -6.15 -31.10
C THR A 295 -7.22 -4.65 -30.80
N GLY A 296 -6.10 -3.98 -31.07
CA GLY A 296 -5.99 -2.55 -30.82
C GLY A 296 -4.88 -1.88 -31.61
N THR A 297 -4.82 -0.56 -31.51
CA THR A 297 -3.77 0.26 -32.13
C THR A 297 -2.82 0.76 -31.05
N VAL A 298 -1.51 0.62 -31.28
CA VAL A 298 -0.48 1.18 -30.41
C VAL A 298 -0.55 2.70 -30.47
N THR A 299 -0.82 3.36 -29.35
CA THR A 299 -0.87 4.83 -29.25
C THR A 299 0.48 5.42 -28.87
N SER A 300 1.25 4.70 -28.06
CA SER A 300 2.61 5.09 -27.67
C SER A 300 3.52 3.87 -27.49
N CYS A 301 4.83 4.07 -27.69
CA CYS A 301 5.86 3.06 -27.47
C CYS A 301 7.11 3.74 -26.92
N ILE A 302 7.49 3.40 -25.69
CA ILE A 302 8.59 4.03 -24.95
C ILE A 302 9.59 2.96 -24.52
N PHE A 303 10.87 3.17 -24.80
CA PHE A 303 11.93 2.30 -24.31
C PHE A 303 12.29 2.65 -22.85
N LYS A 304 12.03 1.73 -21.91
CA LYS A 304 12.31 1.89 -20.47
C LYS A 304 13.67 1.31 -20.05
N GLY A 305 14.52 0.97 -21.01
CA GLY A 305 15.91 0.56 -20.80
C GLY A 305 16.17 -0.94 -20.95
N VAL A 306 15.32 -1.79 -20.37
CA VAL A 306 15.39 -3.26 -20.58
C VAL A 306 14.23 -3.80 -21.41
N HIS A 307 13.09 -3.12 -21.41
CA HIS A 307 11.89 -3.45 -22.15
C HIS A 307 11.27 -2.20 -22.80
N TYR A 308 10.27 -2.42 -23.64
CA TYR A 308 9.38 -1.40 -24.17
C TYR A 308 8.07 -1.42 -23.41
N GLU A 309 7.58 -0.24 -23.09
CA GLU A 309 6.25 0.00 -22.58
C GLU A 309 5.42 0.58 -23.71
N MET A 310 4.29 -0.06 -24.00
CA MET A 310 3.41 0.28 -25.11
C MET A 310 2.01 0.48 -24.58
N MET A 311 1.38 1.60 -24.94
CA MET A 311 -0.03 1.83 -24.70
C MET A 311 -0.81 1.39 -25.94
N VAL A 312 -1.83 0.55 -25.75
CA VAL A 312 -2.64 -0.04 -26.82
C VAL A 312 -4.10 0.32 -26.60
N GLN A 313 -4.66 1.08 -27.53
CA GLN A 313 -6.08 1.42 -27.55
C GLN A 313 -6.85 0.32 -28.31
N THR A 314 -7.69 -0.40 -27.60
CA THR A 314 -8.59 -1.42 -28.17
C THR A 314 -9.75 -0.78 -28.94
N ASN A 315 -10.35 -1.57 -29.84
CA ASN A 315 -11.49 -1.14 -30.65
C ASN A 315 -12.75 -0.83 -29.79
N GLU A 316 -12.83 -1.42 -28.61
CA GLU A 316 -13.90 -1.27 -27.63
C GLU A 316 -13.75 -0.01 -26.76
N GLY A 317 -12.66 0.75 -26.93
CA GLY A 317 -12.43 2.00 -26.20
C GLY A 317 -11.63 1.87 -24.91
N TYR A 318 -10.99 0.72 -24.67
CA TYR A 318 -10.10 0.50 -23.51
C TYR A 318 -8.64 0.68 -23.90
N GLU A 319 -7.87 1.32 -23.03
CA GLU A 319 -6.42 1.43 -23.12
C GLU A 319 -5.76 0.37 -22.21
N PHE A 320 -4.76 -0.31 -22.77
CA PHE A 320 -3.92 -1.27 -22.05
C PHE A 320 -2.46 -0.87 -22.13
N MET A 321 -1.79 -0.88 -20.99
CA MET A 321 -0.34 -0.84 -20.89
C MET A 321 0.23 -2.25 -21.05
N VAL A 322 1.17 -2.43 -21.98
CA VAL A 322 1.83 -3.70 -22.27
C VAL A 322 3.34 -3.52 -22.20
N GLN A 323 4.03 -4.48 -21.58
CA GLN A 323 5.48 -4.50 -21.50
C GLN A 323 6.04 -5.71 -22.26
N ASP A 324 6.92 -5.47 -23.25
CA ASP A 324 7.58 -6.54 -24.00
C ASP A 324 9.03 -6.14 -24.35
N TYR A 325 9.87 -7.13 -24.67
CA TYR A 325 11.24 -6.87 -25.14
C TYR A 325 11.29 -6.41 -26.60
N HIS A 326 10.24 -6.69 -27.37
CA HIS A 326 10.05 -6.22 -28.73
C HIS A 326 9.09 -5.03 -28.75
N SER A 327 9.30 -4.13 -29.71
CA SER A 327 8.45 -2.96 -29.88
C SER A 327 7.53 -3.08 -31.09
N PHE A 328 6.37 -2.46 -30.96
CA PHE A 328 5.49 -2.10 -32.06
C PHE A 328 5.41 -0.58 -32.13
N GLU A 329 5.58 0.00 -33.33
CA GLU A 329 5.55 1.45 -33.50
C GLU A 329 4.14 2.02 -33.28
N ALA A 330 4.06 3.27 -32.81
CA ALA A 330 2.78 3.96 -32.70
C ALA A 330 2.05 4.03 -34.05
N GLY A 331 0.74 3.80 -34.03
CA GLY A 331 -0.13 3.67 -35.20
C GLY A 331 -0.20 2.26 -35.79
N ARG A 332 0.53 1.28 -35.26
CA ARG A 332 0.42 -0.12 -35.67
C ARG A 332 -0.76 -0.81 -35.00
N GLU A 333 -1.46 -1.63 -35.77
CA GLU A 333 -2.47 -2.55 -35.26
C GLU A 333 -1.77 -3.80 -34.71
N VAL A 334 -2.22 -4.29 -33.55
CA VAL A 334 -1.67 -5.43 -32.83
C VAL A 334 -2.78 -6.30 -32.26
N GLY A 335 -2.47 -7.58 -32.04
CA GLY A 335 -3.27 -8.51 -31.27
C GLY A 335 -2.74 -8.63 -29.84
N LEU A 336 -3.65 -8.75 -28.88
CA LEU A 336 -3.34 -9.02 -27.47
C LEU A 336 -3.94 -10.37 -27.04
N LEU A 337 -3.21 -11.09 -26.19
CA LEU A 337 -3.64 -12.34 -25.56
C LEU A 337 -3.25 -12.30 -24.09
N VAL A 338 -4.17 -12.74 -23.22
CA VAL A 338 -3.92 -12.89 -21.79
C VAL A 338 -4.25 -14.33 -21.38
N LYS A 339 -3.35 -14.99 -20.66
CA LYS A 339 -3.61 -16.37 -20.23
C LYS A 339 -4.51 -16.37 -19.00
N PRO A 340 -5.28 -17.46 -18.76
CA PRO A 340 -6.18 -17.52 -17.62
C PRO A 340 -5.54 -17.34 -16.23
N PHE A 341 -4.26 -17.67 -16.08
CA PHE A 341 -3.52 -17.54 -14.82
C PHE A 341 -3.00 -16.13 -14.57
N ASP A 342 -2.96 -15.31 -15.62
CA ASP A 342 -2.43 -13.95 -15.63
C ASP A 342 -3.54 -12.91 -15.40
N ILE A 343 -4.79 -13.39 -15.33
CA ILE A 343 -5.98 -12.59 -14.99
C ILE A 343 -6.25 -12.79 -13.51
N HIS A 344 -6.08 -11.73 -12.72
CA HIS A 344 -6.42 -11.71 -11.31
C HIS A 344 -7.74 -10.97 -11.08
N VAL A 345 -8.67 -11.59 -10.36
CA VAL A 345 -9.98 -11.01 -10.05
C VAL A 345 -10.05 -10.59 -8.58
N MET A 346 -10.49 -9.35 -8.34
CA MET A 346 -10.69 -8.78 -7.01
C MET A 346 -12.16 -8.45 -6.78
N LYS A 347 -12.59 -8.55 -5.51
CA LYS A 347 -13.93 -8.12 -5.13
C LYS A 347 -13.98 -6.61 -5.21
N LYS A 348 -15.06 -6.08 -5.80
CA LYS A 348 -15.37 -4.67 -5.64
C LYS A 348 -15.81 -4.41 -4.20
N GLU A 349 -15.14 -3.48 -3.54
CA GLU A 349 -15.56 -3.04 -2.21
C GLU A 349 -16.93 -2.34 -2.28
N ARG A 350 -17.17 -1.57 -3.35
CA ARG A 350 -18.38 -0.80 -3.58
C ARG A 350 -18.74 -0.77 -5.07
N THR A 351 -20.02 -0.67 -5.36
CA THR A 351 -20.54 -0.49 -6.72
C THR A 351 -21.21 0.86 -6.94
N CYS A 352 -21.50 1.58 -5.86
CA CYS A 352 -22.03 2.94 -5.85
C CYS A 352 -21.66 3.61 -4.52
N ASN A 353 -21.82 4.93 -4.44
CA ASN A 353 -21.77 5.65 -3.18
C ASN A 353 -23.00 5.35 -2.34
N THR A 354 -22.81 5.27 -1.03
CA THR A 354 -23.89 5.00 -0.08
C THR A 354 -23.73 5.86 1.16
N PHE A 355 -24.74 6.67 1.47
CA PHE A 355 -24.73 7.56 2.62
C PHE A 355 -25.97 7.36 3.50
N GLU A 356 -25.79 7.49 4.81
CA GLU A 356 -26.93 7.66 5.71
C GLU A 356 -27.51 9.06 5.51
N GLY A 357 -28.82 9.13 5.32
CA GLY A 357 -29.54 10.38 5.11
C GLY A 357 -30.85 10.43 5.87
N LYS A 358 -31.52 11.57 5.75
CA LYS A 358 -32.84 11.79 6.33
C LYS A 358 -33.76 12.42 5.29
N LEU A 359 -34.89 11.76 5.03
CA LEU A 359 -35.90 12.31 4.13
C LEU A 359 -36.56 13.51 4.82
N ILE A 360 -36.50 14.69 4.20
CA ILE A 360 -37.09 15.92 4.76
C ILE A 360 -38.55 16.04 4.35
N ASP A 361 -38.82 15.82 3.07
CA ASP A 361 -40.15 15.71 2.48
C ASP A 361 -40.11 14.76 1.27
N ALA A 362 -41.20 14.68 0.50
CA ALA A 362 -41.30 13.74 -0.62
C ALA A 362 -40.26 13.96 -1.73
N THR A 363 -39.65 15.14 -1.83
CA THR A 363 -38.71 15.51 -2.90
C THR A 363 -37.37 16.02 -2.38
N HIS A 364 -37.11 15.96 -1.07
CA HIS A 364 -35.85 16.43 -0.49
C HIS A 364 -35.28 15.45 0.53
N VAL A 365 -33.98 15.20 0.42
CA VAL A 365 -33.22 14.36 1.35
C VAL A 365 -31.97 15.09 1.84
N GLU A 366 -31.71 15.00 3.14
CA GLU A 366 -30.50 15.54 3.76
C GLU A 366 -29.47 14.43 3.94
N PHE A 367 -28.26 14.62 3.41
CA PHE A 367 -27.09 13.76 3.66
C PHE A 367 -25.82 14.60 3.50
N LEU A 368 -24.72 14.19 4.16
CA LEU A 368 -23.44 14.94 4.17
C LEU A 368 -23.62 16.44 4.51
N GLY A 369 -24.53 16.75 5.43
CA GLY A 369 -24.79 18.12 5.89
C GLY A 369 -25.43 19.05 4.85
N TYR A 370 -25.87 18.54 3.69
CA TYR A 370 -26.56 19.30 2.65
C TYR A 370 -27.95 18.70 2.35
N THR A 371 -28.91 19.55 1.98
CA THR A 371 -30.26 19.10 1.56
C THR A 371 -30.35 19.11 0.05
N PHE A 372 -30.45 17.93 -0.55
CA PHE A 372 -30.59 17.75 -1.99
C PHE A 372 -32.05 17.58 -2.38
N GLU A 373 -32.43 18.15 -3.53
CA GLU A 373 -33.66 17.73 -4.22
C GLU A 373 -33.45 16.30 -4.76
N CYS A 374 -34.48 15.47 -4.74
CA CYS A 374 -34.46 14.10 -5.23
C CYS A 374 -35.75 13.76 -5.97
N ALA A 375 -35.74 12.66 -6.73
CA ALA A 375 -36.97 12.12 -7.31
C ALA A 375 -38.03 11.85 -6.22
N GLU A 376 -39.31 12.05 -6.55
CA GLU A 376 -40.41 11.90 -5.59
C GLU A 376 -40.44 10.49 -4.99
N VAL A 377 -40.24 10.40 -3.68
CA VAL A 377 -40.23 9.12 -2.96
C VAL A 377 -41.64 8.79 -2.49
N GLN A 378 -42.17 7.71 -3.02
CA GLN A 378 -43.42 7.11 -2.57
C GLN A 378 -43.09 6.06 -1.50
N ASP A 379 -43.97 5.89 -0.51
CA ASP A 379 -43.89 4.85 0.53
C ASP A 379 -42.85 5.03 1.66
N ILE A 380 -42.22 6.22 1.81
CA ILE A 380 -41.39 6.57 2.98
C ILE A 380 -41.94 7.84 3.64
N GLU A 381 -42.17 7.80 4.96
CA GLU A 381 -42.67 8.97 5.69
C GLU A 381 -41.58 10.05 5.83
N PRO A 382 -41.90 11.34 5.59
CA PRO A 382 -41.01 12.45 5.88
C PRO A 382 -40.49 12.41 7.32
N GLY A 383 -39.20 12.70 7.49
CA GLY A 383 -38.48 12.63 8.76
C GLY A 383 -37.80 11.29 9.04
N SER A 384 -38.04 10.26 8.22
CA SER A 384 -37.42 8.93 8.36
C SER A 384 -35.94 8.95 7.97
N SER A 385 -35.14 8.15 8.67
CA SER A 385 -33.77 7.82 8.24
C SER A 385 -33.84 6.93 7.00
N VAL A 386 -33.01 7.25 6.01
CA VAL A 386 -32.96 6.57 4.71
C VAL A 386 -31.52 6.30 4.32
N LEU A 387 -31.33 5.39 3.37
CA LEU A 387 -30.05 5.15 2.72
C LEU A 387 -30.07 5.84 1.34
N VAL A 388 -29.07 6.66 1.05
CA VAL A 388 -28.92 7.34 -0.23
C VAL A 388 -27.89 6.58 -1.06
N GLU A 389 -28.28 6.11 -2.24
CA GLU A 389 -27.40 5.45 -3.22
C GLU A 389 -27.18 6.37 -4.43
N ILE A 390 -25.91 6.58 -4.81
CA ILE A 390 -25.55 7.39 -5.98
C ILE A 390 -24.47 6.64 -6.78
N ASP A 391 -24.75 6.34 -8.05
CA ASP A 391 -23.76 5.72 -8.95
C ASP A 391 -22.51 6.61 -9.11
N PHE A 392 -21.32 6.02 -9.20
CA PHE A 392 -20.06 6.77 -9.30
C PHE A 392 -20.03 7.71 -10.51
N ARG A 393 -20.69 7.35 -11.61
CA ARG A 393 -20.76 8.15 -12.85
C ARG A 393 -21.71 9.35 -12.75
N ASN A 394 -22.55 9.35 -11.72
CA ASN A 394 -23.56 10.37 -11.52
C ASN A 394 -23.10 11.48 -10.56
N VAL A 395 -21.88 11.36 -10.03
CA VAL A 395 -21.22 12.41 -9.27
C VAL A 395 -20.36 13.22 -10.24
N ILE A 396 -20.55 14.54 -10.25
CA ILE A 396 -19.80 15.47 -11.12
C ILE A 396 -18.85 16.26 -10.23
N LEU A 397 -17.59 16.35 -10.66
CA LEU A 397 -16.60 17.23 -10.04
C LEU A 397 -16.51 18.53 -10.82
N GLU A 398 -16.52 19.64 -10.09
CA GLU A 398 -16.43 21.00 -10.62
C GLU A 398 -15.08 21.62 -10.23
N ASP A 399 -14.44 22.32 -11.17
CA ASP A 399 -13.14 22.98 -10.96
C ASP A 399 -13.19 24.04 -9.85
N ASN A 400 -14.32 24.74 -9.70
CA ASN A 400 -14.51 25.70 -8.61
C ASN A 400 -15.36 25.10 -7.50
N GLU A 401 -14.88 25.19 -6.27
CA GLU A 401 -15.61 24.76 -5.07
C GLU A 401 -17.02 25.40 -4.95
N GLU A 402 -17.17 26.64 -5.40
CA GLU A 402 -18.44 27.39 -5.31
C GLU A 402 -19.53 26.88 -6.27
N ASP A 403 -19.15 26.11 -7.29
CA ASP A 403 -20.08 25.59 -8.30
C ASP A 403 -20.72 24.26 -7.84
N GLY A 404 -20.19 23.66 -6.77
CA GLY A 404 -20.69 22.41 -6.17
C GLY A 404 -21.67 22.62 -5.01
N HIS A 405 -22.41 21.56 -4.69
CA HIS A 405 -23.25 21.49 -3.47
C HIS A 405 -22.43 21.05 -2.26
N LEU A 406 -21.43 20.19 -2.51
CA LEU A 406 -20.43 19.76 -1.54
C LEU A 406 -19.04 20.16 -2.05
N THR A 407 -18.06 20.13 -1.17
CA THR A 407 -16.65 20.39 -1.44
C THR A 407 -15.78 19.27 -0.87
N GLY A 408 -14.64 19.04 -1.49
CA GLY A 408 -13.68 18.03 -1.03
C GLY A 408 -12.32 18.17 -1.67
N GLU A 409 -11.42 17.27 -1.28
CA GLU A 409 -10.07 17.16 -1.82
C GLU A 409 -9.89 15.79 -2.46
N VAL A 410 -9.37 15.75 -3.69
CA VAL A 410 -9.01 14.49 -4.37
C VAL A 410 -7.86 13.82 -3.60
N LYS A 411 -8.04 12.55 -3.21
CA LYS A 411 -7.06 11.77 -2.41
C LYS A 411 -6.47 10.57 -3.11
N PHE A 412 -7.21 10.00 -4.05
CA PHE A 412 -6.79 8.81 -4.77
C PHE A 412 -7.35 8.81 -6.18
N ILE A 413 -6.52 8.42 -7.14
CA ILE A 413 -6.81 8.43 -8.56
C ILE A 413 -6.41 7.09 -9.13
N LEU A 414 -7.36 6.38 -9.71
CA LEU A 414 -7.13 5.08 -10.33
C LEU A 414 -7.67 5.07 -11.75
N TYR A 415 -6.82 4.82 -12.74
CA TYR A 415 -7.29 4.66 -14.12
C TYR A 415 -7.82 3.24 -14.36
N LYS A 416 -9.08 3.14 -14.82
CA LYS A 416 -9.77 1.88 -15.10
C LYS A 416 -9.88 1.55 -16.59
N GLY A 417 -8.83 1.85 -17.35
CA GLY A 417 -8.68 1.56 -18.79
C GLY A 417 -9.52 2.42 -19.74
N ASN A 418 -10.60 3.05 -19.28
CA ASN A 418 -11.39 3.98 -20.12
C ASN A 418 -11.99 5.18 -19.36
N HIS A 419 -11.76 5.26 -18.05
CA HIS A 419 -12.14 6.38 -17.16
C HIS A 419 -11.25 6.32 -15.93
N TYR A 420 -11.23 7.41 -15.15
CA TYR A 420 -10.65 7.47 -13.82
C TYR A 420 -11.71 7.18 -12.77
N HIS A 421 -11.31 6.45 -11.74
CA HIS A 421 -12.04 6.24 -10.51
C HIS A 421 -11.33 7.03 -9.41
N LEU A 422 -11.99 8.03 -8.87
CA LEU A 422 -11.44 8.98 -7.91
C LEU A 422 -12.04 8.74 -6.53
N THR A 423 -11.24 8.93 -5.48
CA THR A 423 -11.73 9.10 -4.11
C THR A 423 -11.54 10.56 -3.71
N VAL A 424 -12.63 11.22 -3.32
CA VAL A 424 -12.68 12.60 -2.88
C VAL A 424 -13.06 12.62 -1.40
N PHE A 425 -12.14 13.07 -0.57
CA PHE A 425 -12.41 13.25 0.86
C PHE A 425 -13.14 14.57 1.07
N THR A 426 -14.39 14.48 1.49
CA THR A 426 -15.27 15.63 1.63
C THR A 426 -14.98 16.43 2.90
N ASP A 427 -15.40 17.70 2.94
CA ASP A 427 -15.28 18.55 4.13
C ASP A 427 -16.17 18.09 5.31
N TRP A 428 -16.96 17.02 5.13
CA TRP A 428 -17.79 16.39 6.15
C TRP A 428 -17.21 15.06 6.67
N ASP A 429 -15.90 14.85 6.47
CA ASP A 429 -15.14 13.68 6.95
C ASP A 429 -15.63 12.32 6.36
N GLU A 430 -16.16 12.35 5.14
CA GLU A 430 -16.64 11.16 4.41
C GLU A 430 -16.04 11.09 3.01
N ASP A 431 -15.84 9.88 2.48
CA ASP A 431 -15.33 9.66 1.13
C ASP A 431 -16.47 9.57 0.10
N ILE A 432 -16.33 10.33 -0.99
CA ILE A 432 -17.13 10.20 -2.21
C ILE A 432 -16.28 9.59 -3.32
N PHE A 433 -16.84 8.61 -4.03
CA PHE A 433 -16.21 7.91 -5.15
C PHE A 433 -16.80 8.38 -6.48
N VAL A 434 -15.96 8.68 -7.46
CA VAL A 434 -16.39 9.27 -8.74
C VAL A 434 -15.77 8.55 -9.92
N ASP A 435 -16.57 8.21 -10.92
CA ASP A 435 -16.10 7.72 -12.21
C ASP A 435 -16.17 8.87 -13.22
N THR A 436 -15.02 9.35 -13.72
CA THR A 436 -14.95 10.47 -14.68
C THR A 436 -13.92 10.22 -15.79
N THR A 437 -14.09 10.84 -16.95
CA THR A 437 -13.07 10.86 -18.02
C THR A 437 -12.11 12.03 -17.90
N ASP A 438 -12.40 12.98 -17.01
CA ASP A 438 -11.57 14.16 -16.79
C ASP A 438 -10.34 13.82 -15.94
N VAL A 439 -9.26 14.55 -16.17
CA VAL A 439 -7.98 14.35 -15.48
C VAL A 439 -7.90 15.32 -14.31
N TRP A 440 -7.61 14.78 -13.13
CA TRP A 440 -7.44 15.50 -11.87
C TRP A 440 -6.08 15.18 -11.26
N ASP A 441 -5.58 16.04 -10.36
CA ASP A 441 -4.36 15.83 -9.60
C ASP A 441 -4.66 15.52 -8.12
N ASP A 442 -3.77 14.76 -7.48
CA ASP A 442 -3.84 14.51 -6.04
C ASP A 442 -3.69 15.82 -5.25
N GLY A 443 -4.63 16.07 -4.33
CA GLY A 443 -4.71 17.30 -3.56
C GLY A 443 -5.53 18.43 -4.19
N ASP A 444 -6.12 18.22 -5.37
CA ASP A 444 -7.04 19.19 -5.97
C ASP A 444 -8.27 19.40 -5.10
N ARG A 445 -8.67 20.65 -4.93
CA ARG A 445 -9.92 21.04 -4.25
C ARG A 445 -11.02 21.19 -5.29
N VAL A 446 -12.13 20.50 -5.05
CA VAL A 446 -13.20 20.37 -6.05
C VAL A 446 -14.57 20.69 -5.45
N GLY A 447 -15.45 21.26 -6.26
CA GLY A 447 -16.89 21.25 -6.01
C GLY A 447 -17.48 19.90 -6.44
N ILE A 448 -18.54 19.45 -5.77
CA ILE A 448 -19.21 18.18 -6.07
C ILE A 448 -20.69 18.45 -6.30
N THR A 449 -21.18 18.02 -7.46
CA THR A 449 -22.57 18.18 -7.89
C THR A 449 -23.20 16.83 -8.18
N ILE A 450 -24.44 16.64 -7.69
CA ILE A 450 -25.23 15.44 -7.92
C ILE A 450 -26.63 15.89 -8.36
N ALA A 451 -27.05 15.46 -9.54
CA ALA A 451 -28.36 15.80 -10.07
C ALA A 451 -29.49 15.08 -9.30
N PRO A 452 -30.65 15.72 -9.05
CA PRO A 452 -31.74 15.14 -8.27
C PRO A 452 -32.22 13.77 -8.73
N GLU A 453 -32.27 13.55 -10.05
CA GLU A 453 -32.68 12.28 -10.67
C GLU A 453 -31.71 11.12 -10.40
N ASN A 454 -30.48 11.42 -9.99
CA ASN A 454 -29.43 10.44 -9.75
C ASN A 454 -29.34 10.01 -8.29
N ILE A 455 -30.13 10.63 -7.41
CA ILE A 455 -30.18 10.32 -5.98
C ILE A 455 -31.26 9.27 -5.77
N ARG A 456 -30.83 8.03 -5.52
CA ARG A 456 -31.74 6.92 -5.25
C ARG A 456 -31.90 6.75 -3.74
N ILE A 457 -33.15 6.75 -3.28
CA ILE A 457 -33.47 6.61 -1.86
C ILE A 457 -33.97 5.19 -1.60
N VAL A 458 -33.36 4.54 -0.60
CA VAL A 458 -33.69 3.17 -0.20
C VAL A 458 -34.09 3.18 1.28
N ALA A 459 -35.16 2.47 1.61
CA ALA A 459 -35.55 2.27 3.00
C ALA A 459 -34.46 1.47 3.74
N PRO A 460 -34.14 1.81 5.01
CA PRO A 460 -33.08 1.11 5.73
C PRO A 460 -33.45 -0.37 5.90
N ALA A 461 -32.74 -1.25 5.20
CA ALA A 461 -32.83 -2.68 5.45
C ALA A 461 -32.35 -2.97 6.87
N GLN A 462 -33.05 -3.85 7.61
CA GLN A 462 -32.55 -4.39 8.87
C GLN A 462 -31.14 -4.92 8.64
N ALA A 463 -30.16 -4.27 9.27
CA ALA A 463 -28.74 -4.56 9.12
C ALA A 463 -28.46 -6.06 9.34
N THR A 464 -28.29 -6.81 8.25
CA THR A 464 -27.69 -8.13 8.29
C THR A 464 -26.22 -8.01 7.94
N GLY A 465 -25.39 -8.09 8.97
CA GLY A 465 -24.07 -8.69 8.92
C GLY A 465 -22.96 -7.81 8.38
N SER A 466 -22.18 -7.27 9.30
CA SER A 466 -20.74 -7.02 9.13
C SER A 466 -20.10 -8.01 8.17
N ILE A 467 -19.53 -7.50 7.07
CA ILE A 467 -18.63 -8.25 6.21
C ILE A 467 -17.46 -8.71 7.10
N PRO A 468 -17.20 -10.01 7.25
CA PRO A 468 -16.06 -10.46 8.03
C PRO A 468 -14.77 -10.04 7.34
N ILE A 469 -13.80 -9.61 8.15
CA ILE A 469 -12.39 -9.48 7.77
C ILE A 469 -12.01 -10.71 6.96
N VAL A 470 -11.47 -10.47 5.76
CA VAL A 470 -11.08 -11.50 4.81
C VAL A 470 -10.00 -12.38 5.43
N GLU A 471 -10.39 -13.57 5.92
CA GLU A 471 -9.45 -14.69 5.98
C GLU A 471 -9.16 -15.12 4.55
N SER A 472 -7.88 -15.05 4.18
CA SER A 472 -7.38 -15.52 2.90
C SER A 472 -7.86 -16.93 2.60
N ALA A 473 -8.54 -17.09 1.46
CA ALA A 473 -8.81 -18.41 0.90
C ALA A 473 -7.47 -19.01 0.47
N ASN A 474 -6.95 -19.88 1.32
CA ASN A 474 -5.69 -20.56 1.15
C ASN A 474 -5.69 -21.50 -0.08
N LYS A 475 -4.56 -21.51 -0.80
CA LYS A 475 -4.03 -22.50 -1.77
C LYS A 475 -4.28 -22.26 -3.27
N LYS A 476 -3.40 -21.45 -3.90
CA LYS A 476 -2.72 -21.91 -5.12
C LYS A 476 -1.54 -22.78 -4.69
N GLY A 477 -1.60 -24.06 -5.04
CA GLY A 477 -0.46 -24.97 -4.86
C GLY A 477 0.66 -24.54 -5.78
N SER A 478 1.86 -24.38 -5.23
CA SER A 478 3.10 -24.31 -5.99
C SER A 478 3.22 -25.54 -6.90
N ALA A 479 3.06 -25.34 -8.20
CA ALA A 479 3.43 -26.32 -9.20
C ALA A 479 4.82 -25.96 -9.72
N GLN A 480 5.70 -26.97 -9.67
CA GLN A 480 7.09 -26.96 -10.16
C GLN A 480 7.20 -26.68 -11.65
#